data_AF-A0AAW4XSD6-F1
#
_entry.id   AF-A0AAW4XSD6-F1
#
_cell.length_a   1.000
_cell.length_b   1.000
_cell.length_c   1.000
_cell.angle_alpha   90.00
_cell.angle_beta   90.00
_cell.angle_gamma   90.00
#
_symmetry.space_group_name_H-M   'P 1'
#
loop_
_entity.id
_entity.type
_entity.pdbx_description
1 polymer ?
#
loop_
_entity_poly.entity_id
_entity_poly.type
_entity_poly.pdbx_seq_one_letter_code
_entity_poly.pdbx_strand_id
1 'polypeptide(L)'
;MKQYLQLVQNILDQGSWQSNRTGIRTLSMPGAMLKFDLQQGFPAVTTKKLAFKSAIGEMVGFLRAARSAADFRALGCKVWDQNANENQAWLANPYRLEADDLGPVYGVQWRQWPAYKLIDQAQPQGAAQVADALAKGYTQIGEVAEDGKRQIVLYKAIDQLRQCLDTIMTDPGSRRILFHGWNWAQLEEMALPPCHLLYQFLVDQSKREISLCLYIRSNDVGLGTPFNLTEGAALLHLMGRLSGYTPRWFTYFIGDAHIYENHLDMLQEQLKREPFESPKLVLSDRIPDYAVTGQYEPEWLEKVEPSDFWLEGYQHHAPLTAPMAV
;
A
#
# COMPACT_ATOMS: atom_id res chain seq x y z
N MET A 1 -8.27 16.48 -9.55
CA MET A 1 -8.36 15.17 -10.25
C MET A 1 -8.32 15.22 -11.79
N LYS A 2 -8.03 16.37 -12.45
CA LYS A 2 -7.91 16.44 -13.93
C LYS A 2 -6.86 15.47 -14.51
N GLN A 3 -5.73 15.29 -13.84
CA GLN A 3 -4.66 14.36 -14.25
C GLN A 3 -5.16 12.91 -14.37
N TYR A 4 -6.04 12.47 -13.46
CA TYR A 4 -6.64 11.13 -13.53
C TYR A 4 -7.53 10.96 -14.77
N LEU A 5 -8.40 11.93 -15.06
CA LEU A 5 -9.25 11.88 -16.25
C LEU A 5 -8.43 11.94 -17.54
N GLN A 6 -7.35 12.73 -17.55
CA GLN A 6 -6.42 12.75 -18.67
C GLN A 6 -5.72 11.40 -18.86
N LEU A 7 -5.34 10.71 -17.77
CA LEU A 7 -4.79 9.37 -17.85
C LEU A 7 -5.80 8.37 -18.45
N VAL A 8 -7.05 8.41 -18.01
CA VAL A 8 -8.13 7.60 -18.60
C VAL A 8 -8.23 7.87 -20.11
N GLN A 9 -8.32 9.15 -20.50
CA GLN A 9 -8.41 9.54 -21.91
C GLN A 9 -7.19 9.08 -22.73
N ASN A 10 -5.97 9.24 -22.20
CA ASN A 10 -4.75 8.80 -22.87
C ASN A 10 -4.74 7.28 -23.12
N ILE A 11 -5.21 6.48 -22.16
CA ILE A 11 -5.32 5.02 -22.33
C ILE A 11 -6.35 4.69 -23.41
N LEU A 12 -7.50 5.38 -23.42
CA LEU A 12 -8.53 5.19 -24.46
C LEU A 12 -8.02 5.53 -25.88
N ASP A 13 -7.25 6.60 -26.01
CA ASP A 13 -6.78 7.09 -27.30
C ASP A 13 -5.52 6.38 -27.82
N GLN A 14 -4.63 5.97 -26.91
CA GLN A 14 -3.27 5.53 -27.25
C GLN A 14 -2.93 4.13 -26.73
N GLY A 15 -3.78 3.54 -25.89
CA GLY A 15 -3.57 2.21 -25.34
C GLY A 15 -3.64 1.11 -26.40
N SER A 16 -3.07 -0.04 -26.07
CA SER A 16 -3.10 -1.23 -26.93
C SER A 16 -3.90 -2.34 -26.27
N TRP A 17 -4.74 -3.02 -27.06
CA TRP A 17 -5.53 -4.15 -26.57
C TRP A 17 -4.63 -5.35 -26.24
N GLN A 18 -4.82 -5.91 -25.05
CA GLN A 18 -4.12 -7.08 -24.54
C GLN A 18 -5.14 -8.09 -24.03
N SER A 19 -4.81 -9.38 -24.19
CA SER A 19 -5.50 -10.47 -23.50
C SER A 19 -4.78 -10.77 -22.19
N ASN A 20 -5.49 -11.19 -21.15
CA ASN A 20 -4.90 -11.46 -19.84
C ASN A 20 -5.58 -12.64 -19.13
N ARG A 21 -5.05 -13.00 -17.95
CA ARG A 21 -5.47 -14.17 -17.16
C ARG A 21 -6.94 -14.14 -16.69
N THR A 22 -7.59 -12.97 -16.68
CA THR A 22 -8.99 -12.84 -16.23
C THR A 22 -10.00 -13.23 -17.31
N GLY A 23 -9.55 -13.39 -18.56
CA GLY A 23 -10.41 -13.62 -19.73
C GLY A 23 -11.07 -12.35 -20.29
N ILE A 24 -10.98 -11.21 -19.60
CA ILE A 24 -11.50 -9.92 -20.06
C ILE A 24 -10.33 -9.10 -20.63
N ARG A 25 -10.44 -8.64 -21.88
CA ARG A 25 -9.37 -7.85 -22.51
C ARG A 25 -9.16 -6.53 -21.78
N THR A 26 -7.94 -6.02 -21.86
CA THR A 26 -7.55 -4.73 -21.31
C THR A 26 -6.95 -3.83 -22.37
N LEU A 27 -7.26 -2.55 -22.31
CA LEU A 27 -6.57 -1.51 -23.06
C LEU A 27 -5.45 -0.96 -22.15
N SER A 28 -4.19 -1.20 -22.52
CA SER A 28 -3.03 -0.98 -21.64
C SER A 28 -2.06 0.06 -22.19
N MET A 29 -1.44 0.83 -21.27
CA MET A 29 -0.38 1.78 -21.55
C MET A 29 0.76 1.64 -20.52
N PRO A 30 2.02 1.47 -20.96
CA PRO A 30 3.15 1.34 -20.05
C PRO A 30 3.63 2.70 -19.54
N GLY A 31 3.77 2.84 -18.23
CA GLY A 31 4.32 4.03 -17.60
C GLY A 31 3.32 5.19 -17.53
N ALA A 32 2.93 5.56 -16.33
CA ALA A 32 2.19 6.79 -16.08
C ALA A 32 2.59 7.41 -14.74
N MET A 33 2.34 8.70 -14.59
CA MET A 33 2.56 9.42 -13.34
C MET A 33 1.40 10.37 -13.07
N LEU A 34 0.89 10.34 -11.85
CA LEU A 34 0.03 11.38 -11.29
C LEU A 34 0.76 12.07 -10.14
N LYS A 35 0.61 13.38 -9.98
CA LYS A 35 1.26 14.12 -8.89
C LYS A 35 0.30 15.11 -8.26
N PHE A 36 0.11 15.00 -6.95
CA PHE A 36 -0.84 15.79 -6.18
C PHE A 36 -0.12 16.61 -5.12
N ASP A 37 -0.53 17.87 -4.95
CA ASP A 37 -0.19 18.69 -3.79
C ASP A 37 -1.33 18.52 -2.76
N LEU A 38 -1.08 17.77 -1.69
CA LEU A 38 -2.09 17.45 -0.69
C LEU A 38 -2.52 18.67 0.15
N GLN A 39 -1.76 19.78 0.11
CA GLN A 39 -2.20 21.04 0.70
C GLN A 39 -3.33 21.71 -0.11
N GLN A 40 -3.49 21.36 -1.39
CA GLN A 40 -4.55 21.89 -2.26
C GLN A 40 -5.83 21.05 -2.21
N GLY A 41 -5.81 19.90 -1.53
CA GLY A 41 -6.95 19.00 -1.39
C GLY A 41 -6.57 17.53 -1.55
N PHE A 42 -7.48 16.68 -1.12
CA PHE A 42 -7.36 15.23 -1.15
C PHE A 42 -7.74 14.66 -2.54
N PRO A 43 -6.97 13.72 -3.11
CA PRO A 43 -7.15 13.22 -4.47
C PRO A 43 -8.32 12.22 -4.62
N ALA A 44 -9.51 12.59 -4.14
CA ALA A 44 -10.73 11.82 -4.33
C ALA A 44 -11.35 12.08 -5.70
N VAL A 45 -11.75 11.02 -6.41
CA VAL A 45 -12.59 11.18 -7.61
C VAL A 45 -13.94 11.80 -7.24
N THR A 46 -14.36 12.78 -8.04
CA THR A 46 -15.63 13.50 -7.87
C THR A 46 -16.61 13.22 -9.01
N THR A 47 -16.14 12.76 -10.17
CA THR A 47 -16.98 12.34 -11.31
C THR A 47 -17.71 11.01 -11.09
N LYS A 48 -17.40 10.31 -10.00
CA LYS A 48 -18.19 9.21 -9.42
C LYS A 48 -17.99 9.19 -7.90
N LYS A 49 -18.85 8.48 -7.18
CA LYS A 49 -18.68 8.26 -5.74
C LYS A 49 -17.45 7.39 -5.45
N LEU A 50 -16.54 7.91 -4.64
CA LEU A 50 -15.39 7.19 -4.10
C LEU A 50 -15.84 6.23 -2.99
N ALA A 51 -15.32 5.00 -3.02
CA ALA A 51 -15.50 4.02 -1.95
C ALA A 51 -14.59 4.30 -0.73
N PHE A 52 -14.60 5.55 -0.23
CA PHE A 52 -13.62 6.07 0.73
C PHE A 52 -13.50 5.20 1.99
N LYS A 53 -14.62 4.84 2.62
CA LYS A 53 -14.61 3.99 3.83
C LYS A 53 -13.99 2.62 3.59
N SER A 54 -14.23 2.02 2.42
CA SER A 54 -13.62 0.74 2.05
C SER A 54 -12.11 0.89 1.89
N ALA A 55 -11.65 1.98 1.27
CA ALA A 55 -10.22 2.25 1.08
C ALA A 55 -9.47 2.54 2.38
N ILE A 56 -10.09 3.31 3.28
CA ILE A 56 -9.53 3.48 4.61
C ILE A 56 -9.53 2.15 5.38
N GLY A 57 -10.60 1.35 5.29
CA GLY A 57 -10.68 0.04 5.92
C GLY A 57 -9.59 -0.92 5.44
N GLU A 58 -9.31 -0.93 4.14
CA GLU A 58 -8.21 -1.69 3.56
C GLU A 58 -6.84 -1.22 4.06
N MET A 59 -6.58 0.09 4.01
CA MET A 59 -5.36 0.68 4.54
C MET A 59 -5.14 0.29 6.02
N VAL A 60 -6.17 0.41 6.88
CA VAL A 60 -6.08 0.04 8.29
C VAL A 60 -5.81 -1.46 8.45
N GLY A 61 -6.42 -2.31 7.63
CA GLY A 61 -6.13 -3.74 7.61
C GLY A 61 -4.67 -4.02 7.29
N PHE A 62 -4.10 -3.35 6.30
CA PHE A 62 -2.67 -3.47 5.99
C PHE A 62 -1.76 -2.94 7.10
N LEU A 63 -2.12 -1.82 7.73
CA LEU A 63 -1.37 -1.32 8.89
C LEU A 63 -1.32 -2.36 10.01
N ARG A 64 -2.39 -3.16 10.18
CA ARG A 64 -2.48 -4.23 11.18
C ARG A 64 -1.90 -5.58 10.72
N ALA A 65 -1.27 -5.63 9.55
CA ALA A 65 -0.80 -6.87 8.93
C ALA A 65 -1.90 -7.94 8.78
N ALA A 66 -3.14 -7.51 8.49
CA ALA A 66 -4.25 -8.41 8.29
C ALA A 66 -4.01 -9.33 7.08
N ARG A 67 -4.36 -10.61 7.25
CA ARG A 67 -4.36 -11.64 6.19
C ARG A 67 -5.71 -12.33 6.04
N SER A 68 -6.74 -11.90 6.78
CA SER A 68 -8.09 -12.45 6.72
C SER A 68 -9.05 -11.45 6.09
N ALA A 69 -9.78 -11.87 5.06
CA ALA A 69 -10.87 -11.09 4.49
C ALA A 69 -11.96 -10.78 5.54
N ALA A 70 -12.16 -11.62 6.56
CA ALA A 70 -13.07 -11.31 7.67
C ALA A 70 -12.64 -10.08 8.47
N ASP A 71 -11.34 -9.92 8.72
CA ASP A 71 -10.79 -8.74 9.39
C ASP A 71 -10.98 -7.48 8.53
N PHE A 72 -10.74 -7.59 7.22
CA PHE A 72 -11.04 -6.50 6.28
C PHE A 72 -12.52 -6.13 6.30
N ARG A 73 -13.43 -7.12 6.34
CA ARG A 73 -14.88 -6.86 6.43
C ARG A 73 -15.26 -6.17 7.73
N ALA A 74 -14.65 -6.54 8.86
CA ALA A 74 -14.84 -5.87 10.14
C ALA A 74 -14.42 -4.39 10.09
N LEU A 75 -13.45 -4.06 9.24
CA LEU A 75 -13.00 -2.69 8.93
C LEU A 75 -13.84 -1.99 7.84
N GLY A 76 -14.90 -2.62 7.34
CA GLY A 76 -15.77 -2.06 6.31
C GLY A 76 -15.24 -2.23 4.87
N CYS A 77 -14.27 -3.12 4.66
CA CYS A 77 -13.70 -3.42 3.35
C CYS A 77 -14.07 -4.84 2.88
N LYS A 78 -14.64 -4.97 1.67
CA LYS A 78 -15.08 -6.26 1.10
C LYS A 78 -14.33 -6.67 -0.16
N VAL A 79 -13.32 -5.90 -0.58
CA VAL A 79 -12.65 -6.11 -1.89
C VAL A 79 -11.90 -7.44 -1.95
N TRP A 80 -11.57 -8.02 -0.79
CA TRP A 80 -10.81 -9.25 -0.63
C TRP A 80 -11.66 -10.53 -0.67
N ASP A 81 -13.00 -10.42 -0.60
CA ASP A 81 -13.88 -11.57 -0.44
C ASP A 81 -13.74 -12.57 -1.61
N GLN A 82 -13.71 -12.08 -2.85
CA GLN A 82 -13.60 -12.92 -4.05
C GLN A 82 -12.22 -13.56 -4.19
N ASN A 83 -11.14 -12.81 -3.91
CA ASN A 83 -9.79 -13.36 -3.93
C ASN A 83 -9.58 -14.45 -2.87
N ALA A 84 -10.13 -14.29 -1.67
CA ALA A 84 -9.96 -15.25 -0.58
C ALA A 84 -10.79 -16.54 -0.76
N ASN A 85 -11.98 -16.43 -1.37
CA ASN A 85 -13.00 -17.48 -1.28
C ASN A 85 -13.53 -17.99 -2.62
N GLU A 86 -13.30 -17.31 -3.75
CA GLU A 86 -13.85 -17.70 -5.06
C GLU A 86 -12.75 -17.97 -6.10
N ASN A 87 -11.57 -17.36 -5.95
CA ASN A 87 -10.45 -17.56 -6.86
C ASN A 87 -9.93 -19.01 -6.80
N GLN A 88 -10.13 -19.78 -7.88
CA GLN A 88 -9.82 -21.20 -7.92
C GLN A 88 -8.33 -21.51 -7.74
N ALA A 89 -7.44 -20.66 -8.26
CA ALA A 89 -6.00 -20.85 -8.10
C ALA A 89 -5.58 -20.69 -6.63
N TRP A 90 -6.17 -19.72 -5.92
CA TRP A 90 -5.94 -19.54 -4.49
C TRP A 90 -6.61 -20.62 -3.63
N LEU A 91 -7.84 -21.02 -3.95
CA LEU A 91 -8.52 -22.12 -3.25
C LEU A 91 -7.72 -23.44 -3.33
N ALA A 92 -7.02 -23.68 -4.44
CA ALA A 92 -6.16 -24.84 -4.63
C ALA A 92 -4.74 -24.66 -4.07
N ASN A 93 -4.38 -23.46 -3.61
CA ASN A 93 -3.04 -23.16 -3.13
C ASN A 93 -2.83 -23.76 -1.72
N PRO A 94 -1.79 -24.59 -1.50
CA PRO A 94 -1.56 -25.24 -0.21
C PRO A 94 -1.16 -24.28 0.93
N TYR A 95 -0.79 -23.03 0.59
CA TYR A 95 -0.49 -21.98 1.57
C TYR A 95 -1.74 -21.26 2.09
N ARG A 96 -2.90 -21.48 1.45
CA ARG A 96 -4.19 -21.00 1.96
C ARG A 96 -4.62 -21.85 3.15
N LEU A 97 -4.58 -21.25 4.34
CA LEU A 97 -4.77 -21.98 5.60
C LEU A 97 -6.24 -22.30 5.87
N GLU A 98 -7.14 -21.35 5.58
CA GLU A 98 -8.55 -21.46 5.93
C GLU A 98 -9.44 -20.56 5.05
N ALA A 99 -10.75 -20.55 5.31
CA ALA A 99 -11.66 -19.59 4.72
C ALA A 99 -11.24 -18.15 5.07
N ASP A 100 -11.43 -17.20 4.14
CA ASP A 100 -10.98 -15.82 4.26
C ASP A 100 -9.46 -15.58 4.29
N ASP A 101 -8.61 -16.61 4.37
CA ASP A 101 -7.15 -16.42 4.33
C ASP A 101 -6.67 -15.87 2.98
N LEU A 102 -5.71 -14.96 3.02
CA LEU A 102 -5.09 -14.31 1.88
C LEU A 102 -3.60 -14.62 1.74
N GLY A 103 -3.00 -15.32 2.72
CA GLY A 103 -1.55 -15.50 2.77
C GLY A 103 -0.83 -14.23 3.25
N PRO A 104 0.51 -14.16 3.11
CA PRO A 104 1.31 -13.09 3.67
C PRO A 104 1.32 -11.86 2.73
N VAL A 105 0.15 -11.33 2.40
CA VAL A 105 -0.03 -10.19 1.48
C VAL A 105 0.29 -8.84 2.12
N TYR A 106 0.67 -7.88 1.29
CA TYR A 106 0.74 -6.43 1.61
C TYR A 106 1.22 -6.11 3.04
N GLY A 107 0.28 -5.78 3.94
CA GLY A 107 0.55 -5.39 5.33
C GLY A 107 1.41 -6.38 6.11
N VAL A 108 1.27 -7.68 5.84
CA VAL A 108 2.16 -8.71 6.43
C VAL A 108 3.61 -8.44 6.04
N GLN A 109 3.87 -8.14 4.77
CA GLN A 109 5.23 -7.78 4.32
C GLN A 109 5.66 -6.41 4.85
N TRP A 110 4.74 -5.46 5.04
CA TRP A 110 5.10 -4.13 5.52
C TRP A 110 5.52 -4.13 6.99
N ARG A 111 4.85 -4.94 7.82
CA ARG A 111 5.00 -4.93 9.28
C ARG A 111 5.73 -6.16 9.83
N GLN A 112 5.73 -7.26 9.09
CA GLN A 112 6.20 -8.58 9.54
C GLN A 112 7.02 -9.31 8.46
N TRP A 113 7.82 -8.57 7.68
CA TRP A 113 8.65 -9.17 6.63
C TRP A 113 9.57 -10.26 7.22
N PRO A 114 9.49 -11.52 6.76
CA PRO A 114 10.32 -12.58 7.31
C PRO A 114 11.74 -12.48 6.76
N ALA A 115 12.66 -11.96 7.58
CA ALA A 115 14.06 -11.83 7.23
C ALA A 115 14.88 -12.95 7.88
N TYR A 116 15.70 -13.61 7.06
CA TYR A 116 16.59 -14.67 7.51
C TYR A 116 18.06 -14.30 7.26
N LYS A 117 18.96 -14.78 8.12
CA LYS A 117 20.41 -14.78 7.86
C LYS A 117 20.96 -16.17 8.10
N LEU A 118 21.80 -16.62 7.20
CA LEU A 118 22.64 -17.81 7.35
C LEU A 118 24.07 -17.35 7.59
N ILE A 119 24.60 -17.61 8.79
CA ILE A 119 25.93 -17.16 9.17
C ILE A 119 26.77 -18.37 9.58
N ASP A 120 27.87 -18.59 8.85
CA ASP A 120 28.93 -19.52 9.26
C ASP A 120 29.72 -18.87 10.40
N GLN A 121 29.69 -19.48 11.59
CA GLN A 121 30.43 -18.95 12.74
C GLN A 121 31.94 -19.15 12.64
N ALA A 122 32.40 -20.12 11.86
CA ALA A 122 33.81 -20.46 11.74
C ALA A 122 34.61 -19.47 10.87
N GLN A 123 33.93 -18.65 10.06
CA GLN A 123 34.60 -17.63 9.26
C GLN A 123 35.11 -16.47 10.13
N PRO A 124 36.15 -15.71 9.69
CA PRO A 124 36.79 -14.69 10.52
C PRO A 124 35.88 -13.62 11.15
N GLN A 125 34.71 -13.37 10.56
CA GLN A 125 33.72 -12.39 11.06
C GLN A 125 32.41 -13.04 11.55
N GLY A 126 32.32 -14.38 11.58
CA GLY A 126 31.08 -15.09 11.86
C GLY A 126 30.48 -14.74 13.23
N ALA A 127 31.30 -14.81 14.28
CA ALA A 127 30.86 -14.45 15.63
C ALA A 127 30.39 -12.99 15.74
N ALA A 128 31.12 -12.04 15.11
CA ALA A 128 30.75 -10.63 15.12
C ALA A 128 29.45 -10.37 14.33
N GLN A 129 29.25 -11.05 13.20
CA GLN A 129 28.01 -10.98 12.42
C GLN A 129 26.80 -11.49 13.19
N VAL A 130 26.94 -12.60 13.92
CA VAL A 130 25.86 -13.11 14.78
C VAL A 130 25.56 -12.12 15.89
N ALA A 131 26.58 -11.60 16.58
CA ALA A 131 26.39 -10.61 17.65
C ALA A 131 25.67 -9.33 17.16
N ASP A 132 26.04 -8.80 16.00
CA ASP A 132 25.37 -7.64 15.39
C ASP A 132 23.92 -7.94 15.01
N ALA A 133 23.64 -9.11 14.45
CA ALA A 133 22.28 -9.52 14.11
C ALA A 133 21.40 -9.63 15.36
N LEU A 134 21.88 -10.28 16.41
CA LEU A 134 21.18 -10.40 17.70
C LEU A 134 20.92 -9.03 18.33
N ALA A 135 21.92 -8.14 18.32
CA ALA A 135 21.77 -6.76 18.82
C ALA A 135 20.71 -5.95 18.03
N LYS A 136 20.52 -6.27 16.74
CA LYS A 136 19.47 -5.70 15.88
C LYS A 136 18.14 -6.43 15.99
N GLY A 137 17.98 -7.32 16.97
CA GLY A 137 16.72 -8.01 17.28
C GLY A 137 16.43 -9.23 16.41
N TYR A 138 17.44 -9.81 15.76
CA TYR A 138 17.29 -11.17 15.23
C TYR A 138 17.35 -12.18 16.36
N THR A 139 16.72 -13.34 16.17
CA THR A 139 16.79 -14.48 17.08
C THR A 139 17.37 -15.69 16.34
N GLN A 140 18.18 -16.49 17.02
CA GLN A 140 18.64 -17.76 16.47
C GLN A 140 17.49 -18.77 16.55
N ILE A 141 17.13 -19.35 15.40
CA ILE A 141 16.00 -20.29 15.28
C ILE A 141 16.45 -21.70 14.87
N GLY A 142 17.72 -21.89 14.51
CA GLY A 142 18.24 -23.19 14.16
C GLY A 142 19.68 -23.16 13.67
N GLU A 143 20.14 -24.33 13.23
CA GLU A 143 21.43 -24.53 12.58
C GLU A 143 21.22 -25.39 11.32
N VAL A 144 21.98 -25.12 10.28
CA VAL A 144 22.01 -25.91 9.04
C VAL A 144 23.44 -26.35 8.79
N ALA A 145 23.61 -27.60 8.38
CA ALA A 145 24.88 -28.14 7.92
C ALA A 145 24.79 -28.40 6.41
N GLU A 146 25.54 -27.65 5.62
CA GLU A 146 25.58 -27.76 4.15
C GLU A 146 27.04 -27.72 3.70
N ASP A 147 27.43 -28.65 2.82
CA ASP A 147 28.80 -28.78 2.29
C ASP A 147 29.91 -28.79 3.37
N GLY A 148 29.64 -29.42 4.53
CA GLY A 148 30.59 -29.50 5.65
C GLY A 148 30.75 -28.19 6.44
N LYS A 149 29.99 -27.14 6.11
CA LYS A 149 29.92 -25.90 6.87
C LYS A 149 28.70 -25.93 7.78
N ARG A 150 28.87 -25.44 9.00
CA ARG A 150 27.79 -25.35 10.00
C ARG A 150 27.40 -23.89 10.14
N GLN A 151 26.19 -23.56 9.73
CA GLN A 151 25.66 -22.20 9.70
C GLN A 151 24.53 -22.06 10.71
N ILE A 152 24.46 -20.91 11.34
CA ILE A 152 23.33 -20.54 12.20
C ILE A 152 22.27 -19.87 11.35
N VAL A 153 21.01 -20.25 11.60
CA VAL A 153 19.82 -19.60 11.04
C VAL A 153 19.30 -18.57 12.03
N LEU A 154 19.33 -17.31 11.62
CA LEU A 154 18.77 -16.19 12.38
C LEU A 154 17.50 -15.68 11.68
N TYR A 155 16.51 -15.26 12.46
CA TYR A 155 15.23 -14.77 11.97
C TYR A 155 14.86 -13.43 12.63
N LYS A 156 14.18 -12.57 11.87
CA LYS A 156 13.50 -11.37 12.39
C LYS A 156 12.27 -11.08 11.54
N ALA A 157 11.14 -10.80 12.19
CA ALA A 157 10.03 -10.11 11.55
C ALA A 157 10.37 -8.62 11.45
N ILE A 158 10.70 -8.14 10.25
CA ILE A 158 11.07 -6.75 10.01
C ILE A 158 9.80 -5.92 9.83
N ASP A 159 9.59 -4.98 10.75
CA ASP A 159 8.59 -3.92 10.60
C ASP A 159 9.18 -2.74 9.82
N GLN A 160 9.00 -2.76 8.50
CA GLN A 160 9.56 -1.77 7.58
C GLN A 160 8.87 -0.42 7.72
N LEU A 161 7.54 -0.41 7.90
CA LEU A 161 6.77 0.84 8.05
C LEU A 161 7.14 1.57 9.35
N ARG A 162 7.26 0.82 10.45
CA ARG A 162 7.73 1.36 11.73
C ARG A 162 9.13 1.92 11.63
N GLN A 163 10.05 1.22 10.95
CA GLN A 163 11.41 1.70 10.69
C GLN A 163 11.44 2.98 9.84
N CYS A 164 10.51 3.12 8.88
CA CYS A 164 10.36 4.37 8.14
C CYS A 164 9.99 5.52 9.08
N LEU A 165 8.98 5.31 9.95
CA LEU A 165 8.58 6.32 10.93
C LEU A 165 9.74 6.65 11.88
N ASP A 166 10.43 5.65 12.41
CA ASP A 166 11.61 5.83 13.28
C ASP A 166 12.69 6.67 12.57
N THR A 167 12.97 6.35 11.31
CA THR A 167 13.98 7.08 10.53
C THR A 167 13.54 8.51 10.24
N ILE A 168 12.26 8.78 9.99
CA ILE A 168 11.75 10.16 9.88
C ILE A 168 12.03 10.95 11.16
N MET A 169 11.91 10.32 12.33
CA MET A 169 12.18 10.98 13.61
C MET A 169 13.66 11.22 13.86
N THR A 170 14.51 10.23 13.55
CA THR A 170 15.92 10.24 13.98
C THR A 170 16.90 10.70 12.90
N ASP A 171 16.60 10.45 11.62
CA ASP A 171 17.40 10.82 10.46
C ASP A 171 16.52 11.23 9.26
N PRO A 172 15.77 12.35 9.35
CA PRO A 172 14.87 12.79 8.30
C PRO A 172 15.58 13.15 6.98
N GLY A 173 16.91 13.31 6.99
CA GLY A 173 17.72 13.53 5.78
C GLY A 173 17.96 12.25 4.98
N SER A 174 17.63 11.09 5.55
CA SER A 174 17.83 9.79 4.91
C SER A 174 17.08 9.69 3.59
N ARG A 175 17.78 9.17 2.58
CA ARG A 175 17.18 8.83 1.27
C ARG A 175 16.72 7.38 1.18
N ARG A 176 16.68 6.67 2.33
CA ARG A 176 16.37 5.24 2.44
C ARG A 176 15.08 4.98 3.23
N ILE A 177 14.25 6.01 3.39
CA ILE A 177 12.96 5.91 4.10
C ILE A 177 11.93 5.32 3.14
N LEU A 178 11.95 4.00 2.98
CA LEU A 178 11.02 3.29 2.10
C LEU A 178 10.68 1.90 2.64
N PHE A 179 9.52 1.39 2.24
CA PHE A 179 9.12 0.01 2.43
C PHE A 179 8.44 -0.52 1.17
N HIS A 180 8.39 -1.84 1.01
CA HIS A 180 7.66 -2.47 -0.09
C HIS A 180 7.07 -3.83 0.28
N GLY A 181 6.09 -4.29 -0.51
CA GLY A 181 5.44 -5.58 -0.32
C GLY A 181 5.99 -6.73 -1.18
N TRP A 182 6.86 -6.47 -2.16
CA TRP A 182 7.30 -7.51 -3.11
C TRP A 182 8.36 -8.44 -2.54
N ASN A 183 7.94 -9.57 -1.95
CA ASN A 183 8.82 -10.61 -1.45
C ASN A 183 8.87 -11.82 -2.39
N TRP A 184 9.96 -11.95 -3.15
CA TRP A 184 10.16 -13.06 -4.10
C TRP A 184 10.05 -14.45 -3.47
N ALA A 185 10.44 -14.60 -2.19
CA ALA A 185 10.40 -15.89 -1.51
C ALA A 185 8.96 -16.34 -1.17
N GLN A 186 7.98 -15.43 -1.21
CA GLN A 186 6.60 -15.72 -0.78
C GLN A 186 5.55 -15.37 -1.83
N LEU A 187 5.91 -15.05 -3.08
CA LEU A 187 4.93 -14.73 -4.12
C LEU A 187 3.94 -15.88 -4.38
N GLU A 188 4.41 -17.12 -4.26
CA GLU A 188 3.61 -18.33 -4.44
C GLU A 188 2.71 -18.63 -3.22
N GLU A 189 2.90 -17.91 -2.12
CA GLU A 189 2.15 -18.08 -0.87
C GLU A 189 1.00 -17.05 -0.71
N MET A 190 0.79 -16.17 -1.70
CA MET A 190 -0.15 -15.05 -1.63
C MET A 190 -1.37 -15.25 -2.52
N ALA A 191 -2.55 -14.87 -2.03
CA ALA A 191 -3.78 -14.82 -2.83
C ALA A 191 -3.69 -13.85 -4.01
N LEU A 192 -2.96 -12.75 -3.82
CA LEU A 192 -2.68 -11.77 -4.86
C LEU A 192 -1.31 -11.12 -4.61
N PRO A 193 -0.37 -11.18 -5.56
CA PRO A 193 0.91 -10.49 -5.41
C PRO A 193 0.72 -8.97 -5.45
N PRO A 194 1.52 -8.18 -4.70
CA PRO A 194 1.27 -6.75 -4.54
C PRO A 194 1.16 -5.95 -5.85
N CYS A 195 0.12 -5.12 -5.93
CA CYS A 195 -0.11 -4.14 -7.00
C CYS A 195 0.54 -2.80 -6.62
N HIS A 196 0.10 -2.19 -5.52
CA HIS A 196 0.78 -1.05 -4.90
C HIS A 196 1.99 -1.54 -4.10
N LEU A 197 3.18 -1.28 -4.64
CA LEU A 197 4.35 -2.10 -4.38
C LEU A 197 5.33 -1.43 -3.42
N LEU A 198 5.77 -0.21 -3.73
CA LEU A 198 6.83 0.49 -2.98
C LEU A 198 6.37 1.89 -2.58
N TYR A 199 6.59 2.22 -1.32
CA TYR A 199 6.26 3.51 -0.70
C TYR A 199 7.58 4.13 -0.21
N GLN A 200 7.92 5.31 -0.70
CA GLN A 200 9.09 6.06 -0.28
C GLN A 200 8.67 7.42 0.28
N PHE A 201 9.06 7.70 1.51
CA PHE A 201 8.85 8.99 2.14
C PHE A 201 10.04 9.91 1.89
N LEU A 202 9.75 11.19 1.68
CA LEU A 202 10.74 12.25 1.49
C LEU A 202 10.41 13.40 2.42
N VAL A 203 11.36 13.79 3.26
CA VAL A 203 11.17 14.83 4.26
C VAL A 203 11.91 16.09 3.85
N ASP A 204 11.20 17.22 3.84
CA ASP A 204 11.78 18.55 3.76
C ASP A 204 11.81 19.15 5.16
N GLN A 205 12.97 19.08 5.80
CA GLN A 205 13.17 19.61 7.16
C GLN A 205 13.00 21.12 7.23
N SER A 206 13.34 21.85 6.16
CA SER A 206 13.29 23.31 6.12
C SER A 206 11.84 23.82 6.13
N LYS A 207 10.95 23.11 5.45
CA LYS A 207 9.52 23.44 5.36
C LYS A 207 8.65 22.69 6.35
N ARG A 208 9.23 21.72 7.08
CA ARG A 208 8.49 20.76 7.91
C ARG A 208 7.40 20.05 7.09
N GLU A 209 7.76 19.63 5.87
CA GLU A 209 6.87 18.91 4.96
C GLU A 209 7.31 17.46 4.75
N ILE A 210 6.36 16.56 4.53
CA ILE A 210 6.61 15.17 4.14
C ILE A 210 5.87 14.84 2.85
N SER A 211 6.54 14.14 1.95
CA SER A 211 6.03 13.70 0.65
C SER A 211 6.11 12.18 0.52
N LEU A 212 5.32 11.62 -0.39
CA LEU A 212 5.27 10.20 -0.70
C LEU A 212 5.42 9.98 -2.20
N CYS A 213 6.33 9.08 -2.57
CA CYS A 213 6.36 8.43 -3.87
C CYS A 213 5.83 7.00 -3.72
N LEU A 214 4.80 6.65 -4.50
CA LEU A 214 4.21 5.33 -4.53
C LEU A 214 4.38 4.73 -5.92
N TYR A 215 5.04 3.56 -6.00
CA TYR A 215 5.14 2.78 -7.22
C TYR A 215 4.10 1.66 -7.25
N ILE A 216 3.37 1.60 -8.36
CA ILE A 216 2.30 0.64 -8.63
C ILE A 216 2.75 -0.22 -9.81
N ARG A 217 2.85 -1.53 -9.60
CA ARG A 217 3.25 -2.45 -10.65
C ARG A 217 2.19 -2.55 -11.75
N SER A 218 0.93 -2.62 -11.37
CA SER A 218 -0.21 -2.80 -12.28
C SER A 218 -1.48 -2.21 -11.66
N ASN A 219 -2.28 -1.50 -12.45
CA ASN A 219 -3.47 -0.85 -11.94
C ASN A 219 -4.60 -0.80 -12.98
N ASP A 220 -5.75 -1.33 -12.59
CA ASP A 220 -7.01 -0.97 -13.21
C ASP A 220 -7.28 0.51 -12.89
N VAL A 221 -7.17 1.35 -13.91
CA VAL A 221 -7.34 2.80 -13.76
C VAL A 221 -8.78 3.13 -13.42
N GLY A 222 -9.76 2.32 -13.85
CA GLY A 222 -11.16 2.60 -13.60
C GLY A 222 -11.54 2.42 -12.13
N LEU A 223 -11.25 1.26 -11.53
CA LEU A 223 -11.64 0.96 -10.15
C LEU A 223 -10.48 1.11 -9.15
N GLY A 224 -9.28 0.64 -9.52
CA GLY A 224 -8.11 0.55 -8.65
C GLY A 224 -7.44 1.90 -8.35
N THR A 225 -7.17 2.72 -9.37
CA THR A 225 -6.45 4.01 -9.17
C THR A 225 -7.13 4.91 -8.13
N PRO A 226 -8.44 5.19 -8.18
CA PRO A 226 -9.10 6.03 -7.16
C PRO A 226 -8.96 5.48 -5.74
N PHE A 227 -8.96 4.15 -5.63
CA PHE A 227 -8.85 3.43 -4.37
C PHE A 227 -7.43 3.58 -3.79
N ASN A 228 -6.40 3.26 -4.58
CA ASN A 228 -5.02 3.34 -4.12
C ASN A 228 -4.51 4.77 -3.91
N LEU A 229 -5.04 5.76 -4.66
CA LEU A 229 -4.77 7.17 -4.39
C LEU A 229 -5.29 7.58 -3.01
N THR A 230 -6.45 7.05 -2.59
CA THR A 230 -7.04 7.32 -1.29
C THR A 230 -6.15 6.78 -0.17
N GLU A 231 -5.73 5.53 -0.30
CA GLU A 231 -4.86 4.86 0.69
C GLU A 231 -3.50 5.55 0.82
N GLY A 232 -2.82 5.84 -0.30
CA GLY A 232 -1.51 6.49 -0.28
C GLY A 232 -1.57 7.89 0.32
N ALA A 233 -2.58 8.69 -0.04
CA ALA A 233 -2.75 10.02 0.52
C ALA A 233 -3.11 9.98 2.01
N ALA A 234 -3.98 9.06 2.44
CA ALA A 234 -4.35 8.91 3.85
C ALA A 234 -3.16 8.42 4.70
N LEU A 235 -2.37 7.47 4.19
CA LEU A 235 -1.15 7.00 4.84
C LEU A 235 -0.15 8.16 5.01
N LEU A 236 0.05 8.99 3.99
CA LEU A 236 0.94 10.15 4.09
C LEU A 236 0.45 11.15 5.16
N HIS A 237 -0.86 11.36 5.30
CA HIS A 237 -1.41 12.20 6.37
C HIS A 237 -1.17 11.59 7.75
N LEU A 238 -1.37 10.29 7.92
CA LEU A 238 -1.09 9.61 9.18
C LEU A 238 0.40 9.70 9.55
N MET A 239 1.29 9.40 8.61
CA MET A 239 2.74 9.47 8.82
C MET A 239 3.19 10.90 9.16
N GLY A 240 2.62 11.91 8.48
CA GLY A 240 2.85 13.31 8.79
C GLY A 240 2.41 13.68 10.21
N ARG A 241 1.20 13.27 10.61
CA ARG A 241 0.66 13.50 11.96
C ARG A 241 1.54 12.90 13.06
N LEU A 242 1.96 11.65 12.89
CA LEU A 242 2.77 10.93 13.88
C LEU A 242 4.24 11.35 13.93
N SER A 243 4.70 12.16 12.96
CA SER A 243 6.07 12.68 12.91
C SER A 243 6.18 14.21 12.98
N GLY A 244 5.03 14.90 13.00
CA GLY A 244 4.93 16.35 13.05
C GLY A 244 5.30 17.06 11.75
N TYR A 245 5.15 16.39 10.61
CA TYR A 245 5.37 16.95 9.28
C TYR A 245 4.05 17.14 8.53
N THR A 246 3.94 18.25 7.82
CA THR A 246 2.77 18.55 6.98
C THR A 246 2.82 17.76 5.68
N PRO A 247 1.78 16.98 5.32
CA PRO A 247 1.71 16.30 4.02
C PRO A 247 1.82 17.29 2.85
N ARG A 248 2.64 16.96 1.86
CA ARG A 248 2.86 17.80 0.67
C ARG A 248 2.67 17.06 -0.63
N TRP A 249 3.72 16.53 -1.24
CA TRP A 249 3.63 15.92 -2.56
C TRP A 249 3.29 14.45 -2.44
N PHE A 250 2.25 14.02 -3.14
CA PHE A 250 1.97 12.62 -3.38
C PHE A 250 2.16 12.31 -4.86
N THR A 251 3.21 11.58 -5.19
CA THR A 251 3.56 11.16 -6.55
C THR A 251 3.24 9.67 -6.72
N TYR A 252 2.43 9.36 -7.71
CA TYR A 252 1.88 8.04 -7.97
C TYR A 252 2.37 7.56 -9.33
N PHE A 253 3.29 6.59 -9.32
CA PHE A 253 3.88 5.99 -10.51
C PHE A 253 3.20 4.68 -10.85
N ILE A 254 2.82 4.48 -12.09
CA ILE A 254 2.15 3.26 -12.57
C ILE A 254 3.02 2.60 -13.63
N GLY A 255 3.31 1.31 -13.47
CA GLY A 255 3.97 0.46 -14.45
C GLY A 255 3.01 0.08 -15.57
N ASP A 256 2.10 -0.85 -15.31
CA ASP A 256 1.03 -1.24 -16.23
C ASP A 256 -0.28 -0.50 -15.86
N ALA A 257 -0.59 0.57 -16.59
CA ALA A 257 -1.84 1.30 -16.47
C ALA A 257 -2.84 0.79 -17.50
N HIS A 258 -3.97 0.24 -17.06
CA HIS A 258 -4.93 -0.37 -17.97
C HIS A 258 -6.39 -0.10 -17.62
N ILE A 259 -7.25 -0.28 -18.61
CA ILE A 259 -8.71 -0.23 -18.50
C ILE A 259 -9.27 -1.56 -18.99
N TYR A 260 -10.13 -2.20 -18.22
CA TYR A 260 -10.83 -3.40 -18.69
C TYR A 260 -11.90 -3.05 -19.75
N GLU A 261 -12.08 -3.94 -20.72
CA GLU A 261 -13.07 -3.80 -21.79
C GLU A 261 -14.49 -3.56 -21.26
N ASN A 262 -14.88 -4.30 -20.21
CA ASN A 262 -16.18 -4.17 -19.57
C ASN A 262 -16.33 -2.92 -18.68
N HIS A 263 -15.30 -2.07 -18.59
CA HIS A 263 -15.35 -0.78 -17.87
C HIS A 263 -15.48 0.41 -18.82
N LEU A 264 -15.40 0.20 -20.14
CA LEU A 264 -15.38 1.28 -21.13
C LEU A 264 -16.61 2.19 -21.03
N ASP A 265 -17.83 1.64 -21.03
CA ASP A 265 -19.06 2.42 -20.97
C ASP A 265 -19.13 3.27 -19.69
N MET A 266 -18.73 2.69 -18.57
CA MET A 266 -18.67 3.39 -17.28
C MET A 266 -17.70 4.58 -17.34
N LEU A 267 -16.52 4.39 -17.92
CA LEU A 267 -15.49 5.42 -18.00
C LEU A 267 -15.81 6.50 -19.02
N GLN A 268 -16.40 6.14 -20.17
CA GLN A 268 -16.89 7.10 -21.15
C GLN A 268 -17.98 7.99 -20.56
N GLU A 269 -18.88 7.44 -19.75
CA GLU A 269 -19.87 8.25 -19.03
C GLU A 269 -19.21 9.12 -17.94
N GLN A 270 -18.22 8.58 -17.22
CA GLN A 270 -17.47 9.34 -16.22
C GLN A 270 -16.74 10.55 -16.84
N LEU A 271 -16.20 10.43 -18.06
CA LEU A 271 -15.46 11.48 -18.77
C LEU A 271 -16.34 12.66 -19.21
N LYS A 272 -17.66 12.48 -19.33
CA LYS A 272 -18.61 13.56 -19.67
C LYS A 272 -18.97 14.44 -18.47
N ARG A 273 -18.63 14.02 -17.25
CA ARG A 273 -19.02 14.71 -16.01
C ARG A 273 -17.99 15.76 -15.64
N GLU A 274 -18.47 16.97 -15.36
CA GLU A 274 -17.63 18.05 -14.83
C GLU A 274 -17.14 17.70 -13.41
N PRO A 275 -15.82 17.69 -13.15
CA PRO A 275 -15.28 17.40 -11.81
C PRO A 275 -15.63 18.51 -10.81
N PHE A 276 -15.99 18.13 -9.59
CA PHE A 276 -16.03 19.06 -8.45
C PHE A 276 -14.63 19.33 -7.89
N GLU A 277 -14.53 20.37 -7.06
CA GLU A 277 -13.34 20.67 -6.26
C GLU A 277 -12.95 19.48 -5.36
N SER A 278 -11.65 19.37 -5.08
CA SER A 278 -11.12 18.28 -4.26
C SER A 278 -11.53 18.50 -2.80
N PRO A 279 -12.01 17.47 -2.07
CA PRO A 279 -12.33 17.59 -0.65
C PRO A 279 -11.06 17.75 0.19
N LYS A 280 -11.22 18.00 1.49
CA LYS A 280 -10.12 17.94 2.47
C LYS A 280 -10.21 16.64 3.28
N LEU A 281 -9.09 15.94 3.45
CA LEU A 281 -9.01 14.85 4.41
C LEU A 281 -8.83 15.41 5.82
N VAL A 282 -9.59 14.86 6.76
CA VAL A 282 -9.44 15.16 8.18
C VAL A 282 -9.16 13.87 8.94
N LEU A 283 -8.20 13.96 9.86
CA LEU A 283 -7.84 12.93 10.83
C LEU A 283 -8.36 13.36 12.19
N SER A 284 -9.01 12.44 12.90
CA SER A 284 -9.53 12.65 14.25
C SER A 284 -8.48 13.21 15.20
N ASP A 285 -8.90 14.13 16.07
CA ASP A 285 -8.04 14.72 17.12
C ASP A 285 -7.59 13.70 18.16
N ARG A 286 -8.20 12.51 18.22
CA ARG A 286 -7.70 11.44 19.08
C ARG A 286 -6.33 10.94 18.64
N ILE A 287 -6.01 11.03 17.35
CA ILE A 287 -4.69 10.67 16.82
C ILE A 287 -3.73 11.82 17.20
N PRO A 288 -2.79 11.59 18.13
CA PRO A 288 -1.93 12.64 18.65
C PRO A 288 -1.10 13.25 17.52
N ASP A 289 -0.95 14.57 17.58
CA ASP A 289 -0.08 15.29 16.68
C ASP A 289 1.29 15.45 17.32
N TYR A 290 2.30 14.78 16.76
CA TYR A 290 3.66 14.85 17.30
C TYR A 290 4.19 16.30 17.34
N ALA A 291 3.80 17.16 16.39
CA ALA A 291 4.22 18.57 16.40
C ALA A 291 3.65 19.34 17.60
N VAL A 292 2.55 18.86 18.19
CA VAL A 292 1.90 19.44 19.37
C VAL A 292 2.36 18.76 20.65
N THR A 293 2.37 17.43 20.68
CA THR A 293 2.64 16.66 21.91
C THR A 293 4.13 16.53 22.21
N GLY A 294 4.98 16.51 21.17
CA GLY A 294 6.40 16.13 21.26
C GLY A 294 6.61 14.68 21.71
N GLN A 295 5.55 13.87 21.78
CA GLN A 295 5.59 12.48 22.22
C GLN A 295 5.52 11.56 21.01
N TYR A 296 6.53 10.72 20.89
CA TYR A 296 6.58 9.74 19.82
C TYR A 296 5.69 8.54 20.16
N GLU A 297 4.51 8.50 19.56
CA GLU A 297 3.46 7.48 19.81
C GLU A 297 3.15 6.66 18.54
N PRO A 298 4.10 5.86 18.08
CA PRO A 298 4.01 5.15 16.81
C PRO A 298 3.04 3.97 16.81
N GLU A 299 2.61 3.49 17.98
CA GLU A 299 1.61 2.44 18.10
C GLU A 299 0.22 2.89 17.61
N TRP A 300 0.09 4.17 17.24
CA TRP A 300 -1.05 4.66 16.47
C TRP A 300 -1.12 4.12 15.06
N LEU A 301 -0.06 3.53 14.51
CA LEU A 301 -0.17 2.74 13.28
C LEU A 301 -1.19 1.59 13.43
N GLU A 302 -1.34 1.02 14.63
CA GLU A 302 -2.31 -0.05 14.91
C GLU A 302 -3.64 0.47 15.48
N LYS A 303 -3.59 1.52 16.33
CA LYS A 303 -4.76 2.05 17.07
C LYS A 303 -5.71 2.91 16.24
N VAL A 304 -5.29 3.37 15.06
CA VAL A 304 -6.20 4.09 14.15
C VAL A 304 -7.33 3.19 13.69
N GLU A 305 -8.52 3.77 13.59
CA GLU A 305 -9.72 3.10 13.09
C GLU A 305 -10.20 3.81 11.83
N PRO A 306 -10.96 3.13 10.95
CA PRO A 306 -11.51 3.77 9.76
C PRO A 306 -12.37 5.00 10.04
N SER A 307 -12.99 5.06 11.22
CA SER A 307 -13.78 6.20 11.68
C SER A 307 -12.95 7.46 11.96
N ASP A 308 -11.63 7.36 12.06
CA ASP A 308 -10.78 8.52 12.31
C ASP A 308 -10.53 9.37 11.08
N PHE A 309 -10.94 8.88 9.91
CA PHE A 309 -10.70 9.52 8.63
C PHE A 309 -12.05 9.91 8.03
N TRP A 310 -12.18 11.17 7.62
CA TRP A 310 -13.33 11.61 6.84
C TRP A 310 -12.95 12.70 5.85
N LEU A 311 -13.82 12.90 4.85
CA LEU A 311 -13.66 13.94 3.84
C LEU A 311 -14.62 15.10 4.12
N GLU A 312 -14.06 16.28 4.33
CA GLU A 312 -14.83 17.53 4.40
C GLU A 312 -15.03 18.12 3.00
N GLY A 313 -16.24 18.62 2.74
CA GLY A 313 -16.59 19.23 1.46
C GLY A 313 -16.65 18.25 0.28
N TYR A 314 -16.78 16.95 0.53
CA TYR A 314 -16.82 15.96 -0.55
C TYR A 314 -18.14 15.99 -1.34
N GLN A 315 -18.07 16.62 -2.52
CA GLN A 315 -19.11 16.60 -3.52
C GLN A 315 -18.76 15.58 -4.61
N HIS A 316 -19.76 14.80 -5.04
CA HIS A 316 -19.57 13.82 -6.09
C HIS A 316 -20.83 13.63 -6.93
N HIS A 317 -20.62 13.24 -8.18
CA HIS A 317 -21.70 12.76 -9.04
C HIS A 317 -22.23 11.40 -8.58
N ALA A 318 -23.40 11.00 -9.10
CA ALA A 318 -24.01 9.72 -8.79
C ALA A 318 -23.04 8.54 -8.98
N PRO A 319 -23.16 7.46 -8.18
CA PRO A 319 -22.31 6.28 -8.33
C PRO A 319 -22.28 5.74 -9.75
N LEU A 320 -21.13 5.20 -10.13
CA LEU A 320 -20.92 4.43 -11.35
C LEU A 320 -20.25 3.13 -10.93
N THR A 321 -20.77 2.01 -11.43
CA THR A 321 -20.34 0.67 -11.03
C THR A 321 -19.93 -0.13 -12.27
N ALA A 322 -18.86 -0.89 -12.14
CA ALA A 322 -18.46 -1.91 -13.09
C ALA A 322 -18.05 -3.16 -12.32
N PRO A 323 -18.22 -4.37 -12.88
CA PRO A 323 -17.83 -5.60 -12.21
C PRO A 323 -16.30 -5.68 -12.08
N MET A 324 -15.82 -6.21 -10.96
CA MET A 324 -14.40 -6.55 -10.79
C MET A 324 -14.05 -7.75 -11.67
N ALA A 325 -12.87 -7.74 -12.27
CA ALA A 325 -12.30 -8.90 -12.95
C ALA A 325 -11.43 -9.67 -11.94
N VAL A 326 -11.78 -10.94 -11.67
CA VAL A 326 -11.11 -11.80 -10.67
C VAL A 326 -10.26 -12.86 -11.36
#